data_AF-A0A959KGB2-F1
#
_entry.id   AF-A0A959KGB2-F1
#
_cell.length_a   1.000
_cell.length_b   1.000
_cell.length_c   1.000
_cell.angle_alpha   90.00
_cell.angle_beta   90.00
_cell.angle_gamma   90.00
#
_symmetry.space_group_name_H-M   'P 1'
#
loop_
_entity.id
_entity.type
_entity.pdbx_description
1 polymer ?
#
loop_
_entity_poly.entity_id
_entity_poly.type
_entity_poly.pdbx_seq_one_letter_code
_entity_poly.pdbx_strand_id
1 'polypeptide(L)'
;MTRMILTGLLAGLLAFGGQAQNVTTPPVSKKASVSEWIGLTEVSIDYHRPGVKDRPIWGALVPYDKGVPMPWRAGADENTVISFEHDVTINGKPLAAGHYGLHVIPSETEWIFIFSTNYTSWGSFSYNPAEDALRVTAVPTSGDQVEWLRYQFIDQTDESAKVELAWEKKRASFTVAVDVKAVTLNNIRNELRNTQGFTWQGYNSAAQYCLQNDVSLEEGLAWANRSISGGFGAQPTFSNYQTKSAILTKLGRTAEAEEAMAAALPLATMTELHFYGRSLIQQEKPAEAMKIFEMNRERHPDDNFTTLVGMARGYMALGKNAEAIKYFRKAAPNAPPGQEQFYLDLAEQLEKG
;
A
#
# COMPACT_ATOMS: atom_id res chain seq x y z
N MET A 1 -85.44 -26.18 18.33
CA MET A 1 -85.26 -25.25 17.19
C MET A 1 -84.80 -23.91 17.77
N THR A 2 -83.50 -23.77 18.04
CA THR A 2 -82.53 -22.97 17.25
C THR A 2 -82.81 -21.45 17.38
N ARG A 3 -82.49 -20.87 18.55
CA ARG A 3 -81.30 -20.02 18.85
C ARG A 3 -81.19 -18.75 17.99
N MET A 4 -81.70 -17.63 18.53
CA MET A 4 -81.36 -16.26 18.14
C MET A 4 -79.94 -15.92 18.60
N ILE A 5 -79.12 -15.40 17.68
CA ILE A 5 -77.78 -14.89 17.94
C ILE A 5 -77.89 -13.39 18.21
N LEU A 6 -77.53 -12.96 19.41
CA LEU A 6 -77.33 -11.58 19.82
C LEU A 6 -75.82 -11.38 19.99
N THR A 7 -75.16 -10.72 19.05
CA THR A 7 -73.72 -10.45 19.14
C THR A 7 -73.52 -9.01 19.63
N GLY A 8 -73.16 -8.87 20.91
CA GLY A 8 -72.78 -7.61 21.53
C GLY A 8 -71.39 -7.16 21.10
N LEU A 9 -71.26 -5.89 20.76
CA LEU A 9 -70.00 -5.22 20.41
C LEU A 9 -69.23 -4.91 21.72
N LEU A 10 -68.16 -5.66 21.99
CA LEU A 10 -67.28 -5.45 23.14
C LEU A 10 -66.17 -4.45 22.73
N ALA A 11 -66.29 -3.19 23.17
CA ALA A 11 -65.24 -2.18 23.01
C ALA A 11 -64.14 -2.42 24.06
N GLY A 12 -63.04 -3.03 23.64
CA GLY A 12 -61.83 -3.17 24.47
C GLY A 12 -61.06 -1.86 24.53
N LEU A 13 -60.89 -1.30 25.73
CA LEU A 13 -59.90 -0.26 26.00
C LEU A 13 -58.49 -0.86 25.85
N LEU A 14 -57.75 -0.44 24.83
CA LEU A 14 -56.31 -0.63 24.74
C LEU A 14 -55.63 0.43 25.60
N ALA A 15 -55.15 0.03 26.77
CA ALA A 15 -54.22 0.84 27.56
C ALA A 15 -52.85 0.83 26.86
N PHE A 16 -52.54 1.89 26.12
CA PHE A 16 -51.18 2.16 25.64
C PHE A 16 -50.30 2.48 26.87
N GLY A 17 -49.49 1.51 27.28
CA GLY A 17 -48.37 1.76 28.17
C GLY A 17 -47.37 2.68 27.46
N GLY A 18 -47.39 3.97 27.80
CA GLY A 18 -46.37 4.91 27.37
C GLY A 18 -45.02 4.50 27.96
N GLN A 19 -44.14 3.96 27.12
CA GLN A 19 -42.71 3.94 27.42
C GLN A 19 -42.26 5.40 27.53
N ALA A 20 -41.92 5.84 28.74
CA ALA A 20 -41.30 7.15 28.95
C ALA A 20 -40.02 7.23 28.12
N GLN A 21 -40.02 8.03 27.05
CA GLN A 21 -38.80 8.44 26.38
C GLN A 21 -38.08 9.42 27.30
N ASN A 22 -37.04 8.95 27.97
CA ASN A 22 -36.09 9.82 28.66
C ASN A 22 -35.44 10.77 27.64
N VAL A 23 -35.19 12.01 28.06
CA VAL A 23 -34.43 12.99 27.26
C VAL A 23 -33.00 12.47 27.07
N THR A 24 -32.55 12.33 25.83
CA THR A 24 -31.14 12.01 25.52
C THR A 24 -30.26 13.22 25.83
N THR A 25 -29.37 13.10 26.81
CA THR A 25 -28.37 14.11 27.14
C THR A 25 -27.00 13.73 26.54
N PRO A 26 -26.12 14.70 26.25
CA PRO A 26 -24.75 14.39 25.80
C PRO A 26 -24.02 13.52 26.83
N PRO A 27 -23.31 12.45 26.40
CA PRO A 27 -22.58 11.59 27.30
C PRO A 27 -21.44 12.35 28.02
N VAL A 28 -21.14 11.93 29.25
CA VAL A 28 -20.10 12.55 30.09
C VAL A 28 -18.71 12.39 29.50
N SER A 29 -18.47 11.28 28.78
CA SER A 29 -17.29 11.09 27.94
C SER A 29 -17.63 11.36 26.48
N LYS A 30 -16.78 12.11 25.79
CA LYS A 30 -16.99 12.41 24.37
C LYS A 30 -16.50 11.24 23.53
N LYS A 31 -17.27 10.84 22.52
CA LYS A 31 -16.81 9.91 21.49
C LYS A 31 -15.82 10.60 20.55
N ALA A 32 -14.80 9.87 20.12
CA ALA A 32 -13.79 10.32 19.16
C ALA A 32 -13.32 9.14 18.30
N SER A 33 -12.78 9.45 17.13
CA SER A 33 -12.15 8.48 16.25
C SER A 33 -10.92 9.08 15.57
N VAL A 34 -10.00 8.23 15.15
CA VAL A 34 -8.84 8.57 14.32
C VAL A 34 -8.55 7.41 13.36
N SER A 35 -8.18 7.70 12.13
CA SER A 35 -7.68 6.68 11.19
C SER A 35 -6.47 7.20 10.41
N GLU A 36 -5.68 6.26 9.90
CA GLU A 36 -4.48 6.51 9.09
C GLU A 36 -4.30 5.37 8.08
N TRP A 37 -3.77 5.69 6.90
CA TRP A 37 -3.44 4.70 5.88
C TRP A 37 -1.96 4.32 5.97
N ILE A 38 -1.68 3.03 6.04
CA ILE A 38 -0.32 2.47 5.95
C ILE A 38 -0.28 1.58 4.71
N GLY A 39 0.35 2.06 3.64
CA GLY A 39 0.20 1.46 2.31
C GLY A 39 -1.27 1.47 1.86
N LEU A 40 -1.82 0.29 1.57
CA LEU A 40 -3.23 0.10 1.20
C LEU A 40 -4.10 -0.39 2.37
N THR A 41 -3.64 -0.23 3.61
CA THR A 41 -4.35 -0.69 4.80
C THR A 41 -4.81 0.50 5.64
N GLU A 42 -6.12 0.68 5.79
CA GLU A 42 -6.65 1.59 6.79
C GLU A 42 -6.53 0.97 8.20
N VAL A 43 -6.00 1.77 9.13
CA VAL A 43 -6.03 1.48 10.57
C VAL A 43 -6.88 2.53 11.25
N SER A 44 -7.89 2.12 12.02
CA SER A 44 -8.81 3.04 12.69
C SER A 44 -8.99 2.72 14.16
N ILE A 45 -9.23 3.76 14.97
CA ILE A 45 -9.48 3.64 16.41
C ILE A 45 -10.72 4.46 16.76
N ASP A 46 -11.75 3.78 17.25
CA ASP A 46 -12.97 4.35 17.80
C ASP A 46 -12.94 4.25 19.33
N TYR A 47 -13.15 5.37 20.02
CA TYR A 47 -12.99 5.42 21.48
C TYR A 47 -13.83 6.51 22.12
N HIS A 48 -14.00 6.41 23.44
CA HIS A 48 -14.48 7.52 24.26
C HIS A 48 -13.32 8.10 25.06
N ARG A 49 -13.17 9.42 25.02
CA ARG A 49 -12.04 10.13 25.63
C ARG A 49 -12.39 10.72 27.01
N PRO A 50 -12.03 10.06 28.12
CA PRO A 50 -12.20 10.63 29.45
C PRO A 50 -11.30 11.86 29.65
N GLY A 51 -11.78 12.81 30.46
CA GLY A 51 -11.03 13.99 30.88
C GLY A 51 -10.26 13.75 32.18
N VAL A 52 -9.12 14.42 32.38
CA VAL A 52 -8.36 14.38 33.64
C VAL A 52 -9.17 15.03 34.76
N LYS A 53 -9.78 16.20 34.55
CA LYS A 53 -10.64 16.90 35.52
C LYS A 53 -10.02 17.00 36.93
N ASP A 54 -8.77 17.45 37.00
CA ASP A 54 -8.04 17.72 38.25
C ASP A 54 -7.98 16.54 39.26
N ARG A 55 -8.04 15.28 38.79
CA ARG A 55 -7.93 14.09 39.64
C ARG A 55 -6.70 13.24 39.29
N PRO A 56 -6.14 12.47 40.24
CA PRO A 56 -5.11 11.48 39.94
C PRO A 56 -5.63 10.42 38.97
N ILE A 57 -4.89 10.17 37.90
CA ILE A 57 -5.27 9.20 36.85
C ILE A 57 -4.58 7.86 37.08
N TRP A 58 -3.26 7.83 36.96
CA TRP A 58 -2.48 6.60 36.99
C TRP A 58 -2.23 6.12 38.42
N GLY A 59 -2.45 4.84 38.68
CA GLY A 59 -2.40 4.26 40.03
C GLY A 59 -3.62 4.57 40.90
N ALA A 60 -4.60 5.33 40.38
CA ALA A 60 -5.83 5.71 41.05
C ALA A 60 -7.05 5.36 40.19
N LEU A 61 -7.52 6.29 39.34
CA LEU A 61 -8.65 6.04 38.44
C LEU A 61 -8.38 4.85 37.50
N VAL A 62 -7.18 4.81 36.93
CA VAL A 62 -6.66 3.66 36.22
C VAL A 62 -5.67 2.97 37.16
N PRO A 63 -6.08 1.89 37.84
CA PRO A 63 -5.22 1.21 38.80
C PRO A 63 -4.05 0.57 38.07
N TYR A 64 -2.87 0.60 38.69
CA TYR A 64 -1.76 -0.24 38.26
C TYR A 64 -1.98 -1.68 38.71
N ASP A 65 -1.39 -2.60 37.94
CA ASP A 65 -1.25 -4.00 38.36
C ASP A 65 -0.52 -4.07 39.71
N LYS A 66 -1.17 -4.66 40.71
CA LYS A 66 -0.62 -4.92 42.06
C LYS A 66 -0.36 -6.42 42.27
N GLY A 67 0.10 -7.11 41.23
CA GLY A 67 0.26 -8.57 41.18
C GLY A 67 -0.99 -9.33 40.71
N VAL A 68 -2.02 -8.61 40.27
CA VAL A 68 -3.22 -9.14 39.61
C VAL A 68 -3.47 -8.27 38.38
N PRO A 69 -3.37 -8.83 37.17
CA PRO A 69 -3.62 -8.09 35.93
C PRO A 69 -4.98 -7.39 35.98
N MET A 70 -4.98 -6.07 35.79
CA MET A 70 -6.20 -5.26 35.70
C MET A 70 -6.28 -4.58 34.32
N PRO A 71 -6.80 -5.29 33.31
CA PRO A 71 -7.02 -4.70 31.99
C PRO A 71 -7.99 -3.53 32.09
N TRP A 72 -7.59 -2.40 31.54
CA TRP A 72 -8.41 -1.23 31.34
C TRP A 72 -8.67 -1.05 29.85
N ARG A 73 -9.91 -0.78 29.47
CA ARG A 73 -10.40 -0.56 28.09
C ARG A 73 -9.75 0.60 27.31
N ALA A 74 -8.70 1.19 27.86
CA ALA A 74 -7.91 2.26 27.26
C ALA A 74 -8.74 3.51 26.87
N GLY A 75 -9.90 3.68 27.49
CA GLY A 75 -10.88 4.71 27.19
C GLY A 75 -11.96 4.79 28.27
N ALA A 76 -13.14 5.29 27.90
CA ALA A 76 -14.33 5.36 28.73
C ALA A 76 -15.51 4.59 28.12
N ASP A 77 -16.56 4.36 28.92
CA ASP A 77 -17.79 3.68 28.48
C ASP A 77 -17.53 2.32 27.81
N GLU A 78 -17.88 2.13 26.53
CA GLU A 78 -17.59 0.93 25.75
C GLU A 78 -16.09 0.68 25.50
N ASN A 79 -15.74 -0.51 25.00
CA ASN A 79 -14.37 -0.79 24.59
C ASN A 79 -13.86 0.24 23.56
N THR A 80 -12.61 0.64 23.71
CA THR A 80 -11.88 1.22 22.59
C THR A 80 -11.74 0.13 21.52
N VAL A 81 -12.13 0.42 20.29
CA VAL A 81 -12.05 -0.53 19.18
C VAL A 81 -10.96 -0.06 18.24
N ILE A 82 -9.99 -0.93 17.98
CA ILE A 82 -9.00 -0.75 16.92
C ILE A 82 -9.31 -1.72 15.77
N SER A 83 -9.26 -1.23 14.54
CA SER A 83 -9.59 -1.99 13.35
C SER A 83 -8.45 -1.96 12.34
N PHE A 84 -8.25 -3.09 11.67
CA PHE A 84 -7.25 -3.25 10.61
C PHE A 84 -7.91 -3.83 9.36
N GLU A 85 -7.81 -3.14 8.23
CA GLU A 85 -8.40 -3.60 6.96
C GLU A 85 -7.72 -4.86 6.41
N HIS A 86 -6.41 -4.97 6.59
CA HIS A 86 -5.59 -6.12 6.21
C HIS A 86 -4.79 -6.64 7.41
N ASP A 87 -4.19 -7.82 7.26
CA ASP A 87 -3.27 -8.37 8.25
C ASP A 87 -2.11 -7.40 8.51
N VAL A 88 -1.72 -7.27 9.78
CA VAL A 88 -0.65 -6.37 10.23
C VAL A 88 0.31 -7.11 11.15
N THR A 89 1.40 -6.42 11.50
CA THR A 89 2.19 -6.78 12.68
C THR A 89 2.12 -5.67 13.71
N ILE A 90 2.00 -6.06 14.97
CA ILE A 90 2.08 -5.16 16.12
C ILE A 90 3.38 -5.45 16.87
N ASN A 91 4.29 -4.47 16.93
CA ASN A 91 5.65 -4.65 17.44
C ASN A 91 6.33 -5.92 16.87
N GLY A 92 6.13 -6.17 15.57
CA GLY A 92 6.68 -7.34 14.86
C GLY A 92 5.94 -8.66 15.07
N LYS A 93 4.87 -8.71 15.87
CA LYS A 93 4.05 -9.91 16.05
C LYS A 93 2.82 -9.88 15.12
N PRO A 94 2.48 -10.98 14.43
CA PRO A 94 1.36 -10.99 13.48
C PRO A 94 0.02 -10.81 14.19
N LEU A 95 -0.88 -10.06 13.55
CA LEU A 95 -2.28 -9.91 13.91
C LEU A 95 -3.12 -9.89 12.64
N ALA A 96 -4.16 -10.72 12.59
CA ALA A 96 -5.04 -10.78 11.41
C ALA A 96 -5.85 -9.49 11.24
N ALA A 97 -6.36 -9.26 10.03
CA ALA A 97 -7.35 -8.22 9.76
C ALA A 97 -8.59 -8.39 10.64
N GLY A 98 -9.22 -7.29 11.04
CA GLY A 98 -10.46 -7.31 11.81
C GLY A 98 -10.56 -6.22 12.87
N HIS A 99 -11.55 -6.37 13.76
CA HIS A 99 -11.84 -5.45 14.85
C HIS A 99 -11.41 -6.08 16.18
N TYR A 100 -10.76 -5.28 17.01
CA TYR A 100 -10.24 -5.71 18.30
C TYR A 100 -10.59 -4.71 19.41
N GLY A 101 -11.02 -5.24 20.56
CA GLY A 101 -11.13 -4.48 21.79
C GLY A 101 -9.74 -4.20 22.33
N LEU A 102 -9.35 -2.94 22.39
CA LEU A 102 -8.05 -2.51 22.89
C LEU A 102 -8.11 -2.35 24.41
N HIS A 103 -7.33 -3.16 25.12
CA HIS A 103 -7.12 -3.01 26.56
C HIS A 103 -5.65 -2.73 26.85
N VAL A 104 -5.39 -2.13 28.01
CA VAL A 104 -4.06 -1.85 28.53
C VAL A 104 -4.01 -2.32 29.97
N ILE A 105 -2.97 -3.08 30.33
CA ILE A 105 -2.58 -3.27 31.72
C ILE A 105 -1.41 -2.31 31.98
N PRO A 106 -1.65 -1.18 32.67
CA PRO A 106 -0.60 -0.21 32.94
C PRO A 106 0.18 -0.58 34.21
N SER A 107 1.47 -0.28 34.18
CA SER A 107 2.33 -0.20 35.35
C SER A 107 3.21 1.05 35.28
N GLU A 108 4.09 1.24 36.24
CA GLU A 108 5.05 2.35 36.24
C GLU A 108 6.11 2.24 35.15
N THR A 109 6.52 1.01 34.81
CA THR A 109 7.70 0.75 33.94
C THR A 109 7.35 0.08 32.62
N GLU A 110 6.23 -0.63 32.54
CA GLU A 110 5.82 -1.37 31.35
C GLU A 110 4.30 -1.41 31.23
N TRP A 111 3.77 -1.14 30.05
CA TRP A 111 2.37 -1.30 29.71
C TRP A 111 2.19 -2.49 28.79
N ILE A 112 1.15 -3.28 29.03
CA ILE A 112 0.78 -4.39 28.15
C ILE A 112 -0.46 -3.97 27.38
N PHE A 113 -0.31 -3.71 26.08
CA PHE A 113 -1.44 -3.55 25.16
C PHE A 113 -1.98 -4.93 24.79
N ILE A 114 -3.30 -5.06 24.79
CA ILE A 114 -4.04 -6.30 24.54
C ILE A 114 -5.05 -6.03 23.43
N PHE A 115 -5.05 -6.92 22.43
CA PHE A 115 -6.00 -6.94 21.33
C PHE A 115 -6.96 -8.11 21.56
N SER A 116 -8.16 -7.82 22.06
CA SER A 116 -9.18 -8.82 22.35
C SER A 116 -10.14 -8.99 21.17
N THR A 117 -10.54 -10.22 20.86
CA THR A 117 -11.57 -10.51 19.85
C THR A 117 -12.97 -10.05 20.26
N ASN A 118 -13.18 -9.74 21.55
CA ASN A 118 -14.40 -9.12 22.06
C ASN A 118 -14.28 -7.59 22.11
N TYR A 119 -14.80 -6.94 21.06
CA TYR A 119 -14.75 -5.49 20.88
C TYR A 119 -16.09 -4.78 21.18
N THR A 120 -17.14 -5.50 21.57
CA THR A 120 -18.50 -4.94 21.72
C THR A 120 -18.93 -4.73 23.18
N SER A 121 -18.15 -5.24 24.14
CA SER A 121 -18.49 -5.19 25.56
C SER A 121 -18.39 -3.78 26.15
N TRP A 122 -19.18 -3.52 27.18
CA TRP A 122 -19.09 -2.30 27.97
C TRP A 122 -17.91 -2.39 28.95
N GLY A 123 -16.83 -1.70 28.59
CA GLY A 123 -15.57 -1.71 29.30
C GLY A 123 -14.99 -3.08 29.62
N SER A 124 -14.18 -3.15 30.68
CA SER A 124 -13.34 -4.33 30.98
C SER A 124 -13.97 -5.33 31.96
N PHE A 125 -15.23 -5.14 32.34
CA PHE A 125 -15.89 -5.97 33.36
C PHE A 125 -16.14 -7.40 32.90
N SER A 126 -16.37 -7.58 31.60
CA SER A 126 -16.55 -8.89 30.95
C SER A 126 -15.29 -9.35 30.22
N TYR A 127 -14.14 -8.74 30.52
CA TYR A 127 -12.88 -9.12 29.90
C TYR A 127 -12.53 -10.58 30.20
N ASN A 128 -12.15 -11.33 29.16
CA ASN A 128 -11.75 -12.72 29.24
C ASN A 128 -10.39 -12.91 28.55
N PRO A 129 -9.33 -13.33 29.28
CA PRO A 129 -8.02 -13.61 28.69
C PRO A 129 -8.03 -14.63 27.55
N ALA A 130 -9.01 -15.54 27.50
CA ALA A 130 -9.16 -16.50 26.41
C ALA A 130 -9.55 -15.85 25.07
N GLU A 131 -9.98 -14.58 25.09
CA GLU A 131 -10.35 -13.79 23.91
C GLU A 131 -9.18 -12.92 23.43
N ASP A 132 -8.00 -13.00 24.05
CA ASP A 132 -6.83 -12.24 23.62
C ASP A 132 -6.25 -12.83 22.32
N ALA A 133 -6.32 -12.05 21.24
CA ALA A 133 -5.62 -12.36 20.00
C ALA A 133 -4.12 -12.05 20.09
N LEU A 134 -3.76 -10.97 20.79
CA LEU A 134 -2.37 -10.54 20.91
C LEU A 134 -2.11 -9.71 22.17
N ARG A 135 -0.89 -9.84 22.71
CA ARG A 135 -0.33 -8.95 23.74
C ARG A 135 1.05 -8.43 23.31
N VAL A 136 1.25 -7.12 23.45
CA VAL A 136 2.53 -6.44 23.21
C VAL A 136 2.88 -5.52 24.36
N THR A 137 4.17 -5.43 24.67
CA THR A 137 4.67 -4.51 25.69
C THR A 137 5.06 -3.17 25.08
N ALA A 138 4.95 -2.12 25.89
CA ALA A 138 5.40 -0.77 25.57
C ALA A 138 5.92 -0.10 26.83
N VAL A 139 6.98 0.71 26.70
CA VAL A 139 7.51 1.49 27.82
C VAL A 139 6.76 2.82 27.88
N PRO A 140 6.08 3.15 29.00
CA PRO A 140 5.41 4.43 29.12
C PRO A 140 6.43 5.56 29.27
N THR A 141 6.21 6.65 28.55
CA THR A 141 7.00 7.88 28.66
C THR A 141 6.16 8.99 29.28
N SER A 142 6.81 10.10 29.64
CA SER A 142 6.15 11.29 30.16
C SER A 142 6.28 12.44 29.17
N GLY A 143 5.25 13.27 29.05
CA GLY A 143 5.21 14.46 28.20
C GLY A 143 4.27 15.52 28.75
N ASP A 144 3.86 16.44 27.89
CA ASP A 144 2.97 17.55 28.27
C ASP A 144 1.59 17.07 28.75
N GLN A 145 0.90 17.91 29.52
CA GLN A 145 -0.45 17.61 30.00
C GLN A 145 -1.43 17.44 28.84
N VAL A 146 -2.14 16.30 28.80
CA VAL A 146 -3.26 16.04 27.87
C VAL A 146 -4.55 15.85 28.67
N GLU A 147 -5.45 16.83 28.58
CA GLU A 147 -6.70 16.85 29.35
C GLU A 147 -7.66 15.72 28.92
N TRP A 148 -7.89 15.57 27.62
CA TRP A 148 -8.76 14.53 27.08
C TRP A 148 -7.89 13.43 26.49
N LEU A 149 -8.08 12.19 26.92
CA LEU A 149 -7.40 11.03 26.33
C LEU A 149 -7.48 11.12 24.80
N ARG A 150 -6.37 10.88 24.11
CA ARG A 150 -6.35 10.85 22.65
C ARG A 150 -5.48 9.72 22.14
N TYR A 151 -5.86 9.23 20.97
CA TYR A 151 -5.00 8.42 20.12
C TYR A 151 -4.51 9.24 18.95
N GLN A 152 -3.28 8.96 18.51
CA GLN A 152 -2.70 9.57 17.32
C GLN A 152 -1.71 8.61 16.65
N PHE A 153 -1.53 8.78 15.35
CA PHE A 153 -0.48 8.11 14.58
C PHE A 153 0.74 9.02 14.51
N ILE A 154 1.92 8.47 14.78
CA ILE A 154 3.21 9.18 14.76
C ILE A 154 4.28 8.33 14.06
N ASP A 155 5.40 8.95 13.70
CA ASP A 155 6.56 8.28 13.08
C ASP A 155 6.19 7.45 11.83
N GLN A 156 5.36 8.01 10.95
CA GLN A 156 4.88 7.32 9.75
C GLN A 156 5.99 7.11 8.72
N THR A 157 5.91 5.96 8.08
CA THR A 157 6.72 5.50 6.95
C THR A 157 5.78 4.86 5.93
N ASP A 158 6.29 4.47 4.77
CA ASP A 158 5.50 3.80 3.73
C ASP A 158 4.88 2.46 4.22
N GLU A 159 5.50 1.80 5.20
CA GLU A 159 5.15 0.44 5.64
C GLU A 159 4.72 0.37 7.12
N SER A 160 4.82 1.45 7.88
CA SER A 160 4.52 1.43 9.32
C SER A 160 4.20 2.80 9.92
N ALA A 161 3.50 2.79 11.05
CA ALA A 161 3.31 3.93 11.93
C ALA A 161 3.22 3.47 13.40
N LYS A 162 3.46 4.39 14.34
CA LYS A 162 3.19 4.13 15.76
C LYS A 162 1.83 4.67 16.14
N VAL A 163 1.03 3.84 16.83
CA VAL A 163 -0.19 4.27 17.52
C VAL A 163 0.20 4.68 18.93
N GLU A 164 0.01 5.95 19.27
CA GLU A 164 0.25 6.48 20.61
C GLU A 164 -1.06 6.71 21.36
N LEU A 165 -1.15 6.18 22.57
CA LEU A 165 -2.13 6.58 23.59
C LEU A 165 -1.53 7.71 24.43
N ALA A 166 -2.22 8.85 24.47
CA ALA A 166 -1.83 10.01 25.25
C ALA A 166 -2.91 10.46 26.22
N TRP A 167 -2.61 10.46 27.53
CA TRP A 167 -3.54 11.00 28.54
C TRP A 167 -2.81 11.45 29.81
N GLU A 168 -3.24 12.60 30.35
CA GLU A 168 -2.50 13.30 31.40
C GLU A 168 -1.06 13.52 30.92
N LYS A 169 -0.04 13.17 31.71
CA LYS A 169 1.37 13.29 31.33
C LYS A 169 1.93 12.00 30.74
N LYS A 170 1.20 10.88 30.79
CA LYS A 170 1.70 9.60 30.29
C LYS A 170 1.41 9.40 28.80
N ARG A 171 2.35 8.75 28.14
CA ARG A 171 2.26 8.27 26.76
C ARG A 171 2.71 6.82 26.71
N ALA A 172 2.11 6.03 25.85
CA ALA A 172 2.66 4.74 25.46
C ALA A 172 2.25 4.44 24.02
N SER A 173 3.14 3.80 23.26
CA SER A 173 2.90 3.52 21.85
C SER A 173 3.30 2.10 21.47
N PHE A 174 2.63 1.56 20.47
CA PHE A 174 3.04 0.36 19.75
C PHE A 174 3.15 0.65 18.25
N THR A 175 4.05 -0.05 17.57
CA THR A 175 4.22 0.06 16.13
C THR A 175 3.25 -0.88 15.42
N VAL A 176 2.51 -0.37 14.45
CA VAL A 176 1.76 -1.13 13.45
C VAL A 176 2.57 -1.11 12.17
N ALA A 177 2.84 -2.28 11.59
CA ALA A 177 3.49 -2.39 10.29
C ALA A 177 2.70 -3.33 9.36
N VAL A 178 2.74 -3.03 8.07
CA VAL A 178 1.99 -3.71 7.01
C VAL A 178 2.98 -4.30 6.00
N ASP A 179 2.75 -5.54 5.57
CA ASP A 179 3.43 -6.07 4.39
C ASP A 179 2.80 -5.47 3.14
N VAL A 180 3.22 -4.26 2.80
CA VAL A 180 2.69 -3.50 1.65
C VAL A 180 2.82 -4.31 0.36
N LYS A 181 3.89 -5.12 0.26
CA LYS A 181 4.11 -5.96 -0.91
C LYS A 181 3.04 -7.02 -1.07
N ALA A 182 2.78 -7.77 0.00
CA ALA A 182 1.77 -8.82 0.02
C ALA A 182 0.35 -8.27 -0.12
N VAL A 183 0.02 -7.17 0.57
CA VAL A 183 -1.29 -6.53 0.49
C VAL A 183 -1.58 -6.06 -0.93
N THR A 184 -0.64 -5.35 -1.55
CA THR A 184 -0.81 -4.87 -2.93
C THR A 184 -0.92 -6.03 -3.92
N LEU A 185 -0.13 -7.10 -3.74
CA LEU A 185 -0.22 -8.29 -4.59
C LEU A 185 -1.60 -8.97 -4.49
N ASN A 186 -2.16 -9.06 -3.28
CA ASN A 186 -3.51 -9.58 -3.07
C ASN A 186 -4.58 -8.67 -3.70
N ASN A 187 -4.43 -7.35 -3.59
CA ASN A 187 -5.30 -6.41 -4.28
C ASN A 187 -5.24 -6.60 -5.81
N ILE A 188 -4.04 -6.69 -6.39
CA ILE A 188 -3.84 -6.96 -7.82
C ILE A 188 -4.54 -8.26 -8.25
N ARG A 189 -4.39 -9.35 -7.47
CA ARG A 189 -5.09 -10.63 -7.74
C ARG A 189 -6.61 -10.45 -7.78
N ASN A 190 -7.16 -9.62 -6.90
CA ASN A 190 -8.59 -9.33 -6.87
C ASN A 190 -9.02 -8.43 -8.05
N GLU A 191 -8.27 -7.39 -8.37
CA GLU A 191 -8.55 -6.50 -9.52
C GLU A 191 -8.53 -7.25 -10.85
N LEU A 192 -7.60 -8.20 -11.02
CA LEU A 192 -7.53 -9.05 -12.22
C LEU A 192 -8.73 -10.00 -12.39
N ARG A 193 -9.63 -10.09 -11.40
CA ARG A 193 -10.93 -10.79 -11.54
C ARG A 193 -12.03 -9.89 -12.12
N ASN A 194 -11.75 -8.60 -12.26
CA ASN A 194 -12.67 -7.56 -12.72
C ASN A 194 -12.20 -6.96 -14.06
N THR A 195 -12.54 -5.70 -14.34
CA THR A 195 -12.30 -5.04 -15.63
C THR A 195 -10.81 -4.99 -16.01
N GLN A 196 -9.91 -4.86 -15.04
CA GLN A 196 -8.46 -4.88 -15.25
C GLN A 196 -8.01 -6.21 -15.88
N GLY A 197 -8.63 -7.33 -15.46
CA GLY A 197 -8.40 -8.66 -16.01
C GLY A 197 -8.89 -8.89 -17.44
N PHE A 198 -9.59 -7.93 -18.04
CA PHE A 198 -10.06 -8.01 -19.43
C PHE A 198 -9.08 -7.38 -20.44
N THR A 199 -7.94 -6.89 -19.96
CA THR A 199 -6.96 -6.16 -20.78
C THR A 199 -5.56 -6.71 -20.56
N TRP A 200 -4.73 -6.70 -21.61
CA TRP A 200 -3.32 -7.06 -21.47
C TRP A 200 -2.59 -6.08 -20.54
N GLN A 201 -3.01 -4.82 -20.48
CA GLN A 201 -2.43 -3.79 -19.62
C GLN A 201 -2.51 -4.19 -18.15
N GLY A 202 -3.68 -4.65 -17.67
CA GLY A 202 -3.85 -5.09 -16.29
C GLY A 202 -2.88 -6.23 -15.92
N TYR A 203 -2.79 -7.26 -16.76
CA TYR A 203 -1.87 -8.38 -16.54
C TYR A 203 -0.39 -7.95 -16.63
N ASN A 204 -0.05 -7.08 -17.58
CA ASN A 204 1.32 -6.59 -17.71
C ASN A 204 1.72 -5.71 -16.52
N SER A 205 0.84 -4.83 -16.04
CA SER A 205 1.06 -4.04 -14.83
C SER A 205 1.23 -4.92 -13.58
N ALA A 206 0.44 -5.99 -13.47
CA ALA A 206 0.60 -6.98 -12.40
C ALA A 206 1.97 -7.68 -12.45
N ALA A 207 2.42 -8.08 -13.65
CA ALA A 207 3.74 -8.66 -13.85
C ALA A 207 4.87 -7.67 -13.53
N GLN A 208 4.72 -6.39 -13.93
CA GLN A 208 5.66 -5.32 -13.62
C GLN A 208 5.77 -5.08 -12.11
N TYR A 209 4.66 -5.16 -11.38
CA TYR A 209 4.67 -5.05 -9.93
C TYR A 209 5.51 -6.15 -9.28
N CYS A 210 5.30 -7.42 -9.69
CA CYS A 210 6.12 -8.56 -9.25
C CYS A 210 7.62 -8.34 -9.56
N LEU A 211 7.93 -7.89 -10.77
CA LEU A 211 9.29 -7.60 -11.22
C LEU A 211 9.98 -6.52 -10.37
N GLN A 212 9.31 -5.38 -10.17
CA GLN A 212 9.86 -4.22 -9.46
C GLN A 212 10.06 -4.50 -7.97
N ASN A 213 9.14 -5.23 -7.35
CA ASN A 213 9.14 -5.48 -5.90
C ASN A 213 9.83 -6.79 -5.50
N ASP A 214 10.28 -7.57 -6.48
CA ASP A 214 10.94 -8.86 -6.28
C ASP A 214 10.05 -9.87 -5.53
N VAL A 215 8.77 -9.93 -5.90
CA VAL A 215 7.76 -10.74 -5.21
C VAL A 215 7.01 -11.60 -6.22
N SER A 216 6.79 -12.88 -5.87
CA SER A 216 6.00 -13.83 -6.67
C SER A 216 6.38 -13.85 -8.16
N LEU A 217 7.68 -13.88 -8.47
CA LEU A 217 8.20 -13.75 -9.84
C LEU A 217 7.62 -14.79 -10.82
N GLU A 218 7.39 -16.03 -10.39
CA GLU A 218 6.76 -17.06 -11.25
C GLU A 218 5.29 -16.74 -11.58
N GLU A 219 4.53 -16.16 -10.65
CA GLU A 219 3.17 -15.67 -10.91
C GLU A 219 3.22 -14.44 -11.82
N GLY A 220 4.16 -13.52 -11.58
CA GLY A 220 4.44 -12.40 -12.47
C GLY A 220 4.76 -12.86 -13.90
N LEU A 221 5.53 -13.93 -14.06
CA LEU A 221 5.81 -14.54 -15.36
C LEU A 221 4.54 -15.11 -16.00
N ALA A 222 3.68 -15.77 -15.22
CA ALA A 222 2.39 -16.25 -15.71
C ALA A 222 1.49 -15.09 -16.19
N TRP A 223 1.44 -13.97 -15.46
CA TRP A 223 0.70 -12.77 -15.89
C TRP A 223 1.32 -12.11 -17.12
N ALA A 224 2.65 -12.04 -17.22
CA ALA A 224 3.32 -11.55 -18.42
C ALA A 224 2.94 -12.39 -19.65
N ASN A 225 2.99 -13.72 -19.53
CA ASN A 225 2.54 -14.64 -20.59
C ASN A 225 1.05 -14.46 -20.93
N ARG A 226 0.18 -14.31 -19.92
CA ARG A 226 -1.25 -14.07 -20.10
C ARG A 226 -1.53 -12.77 -20.86
N SER A 227 -0.76 -11.72 -20.61
CA SER A 227 -0.88 -10.44 -21.32
C SER A 227 -0.50 -10.55 -22.81
N ILE A 228 0.42 -11.46 -23.15
CA ILE A 228 0.90 -11.69 -24.52
C ILE A 228 -0.09 -12.55 -25.32
N SER A 229 -0.51 -13.70 -24.78
CA SER A 229 -1.21 -14.72 -25.58
C SER A 229 -2.32 -15.49 -24.86
N GLY A 230 -2.70 -15.14 -23.63
CA GLY A 230 -3.65 -15.96 -22.87
C GLY A 230 -5.15 -15.72 -23.14
N GLY A 231 -5.52 -15.35 -24.36
CA GLY A 231 -6.92 -15.25 -24.81
C GLY A 231 -7.50 -13.83 -24.81
N PHE A 232 -8.78 -13.68 -24.45
CA PHE A 232 -9.49 -12.40 -24.51
C PHE A 232 -8.71 -11.27 -23.83
N GLY A 233 -8.58 -10.14 -24.53
CA GLY A 233 -7.84 -8.96 -24.07
C GLY A 233 -6.31 -9.04 -24.19
N ALA A 234 -5.73 -10.22 -24.49
CA ALA A 234 -4.30 -10.37 -24.69
C ALA A 234 -3.87 -9.72 -26.01
N GLN A 235 -2.70 -9.10 -26.01
CA GLN A 235 -2.11 -8.49 -27.19
C GLN A 235 -0.59 -8.56 -27.07
N PRO A 236 0.11 -9.21 -28.01
CA PRO A 236 1.56 -9.15 -28.08
C PRO A 236 2.04 -7.71 -28.28
N THR A 237 2.92 -7.22 -27.40
CA THR A 237 3.53 -5.88 -27.51
C THR A 237 5.01 -5.95 -27.15
N PHE A 238 5.81 -4.95 -27.53
CA PHE A 238 7.19 -4.91 -27.07
C PHE A 238 7.28 -4.88 -25.53
N SER A 239 6.44 -4.07 -24.88
CA SER A 239 6.45 -3.86 -23.42
C SER A 239 6.19 -5.14 -22.62
N ASN A 240 5.24 -5.99 -23.03
CA ASN A 240 4.96 -7.20 -22.26
C ASN A 240 5.97 -8.33 -22.48
N TYR A 241 6.55 -8.45 -23.68
CA TYR A 241 7.72 -9.32 -23.86
C TYR A 241 8.94 -8.81 -23.09
N GLN A 242 9.14 -7.49 -23.00
CA GLN A 242 10.21 -6.91 -22.19
C GLN A 242 10.03 -7.23 -20.70
N THR A 243 8.81 -7.09 -20.19
CA THR A 243 8.48 -7.47 -18.81
C THR A 243 8.72 -8.96 -18.57
N LYS A 244 8.25 -9.82 -19.48
CA LYS A 244 8.52 -11.28 -19.44
C LYS A 244 10.01 -11.58 -19.39
N SER A 245 10.80 -10.95 -20.27
CA SER A 245 12.25 -11.16 -20.34
C SER A 245 12.93 -10.76 -19.03
N ALA A 246 12.61 -9.58 -18.49
CA ALA A 246 13.20 -9.10 -17.25
C ALA A 246 12.87 -10.02 -16.05
N ILE A 247 11.65 -10.56 -15.99
CA ILE A 247 11.27 -11.55 -14.97
C ILE A 247 12.06 -12.84 -15.15
N LEU A 248 12.18 -13.35 -16.38
CA LEU A 248 12.96 -14.56 -16.69
C LEU A 248 14.43 -14.38 -16.30
N THR A 249 15.02 -13.20 -16.53
CA THR A 249 16.38 -12.88 -16.06
C THR A 249 16.48 -12.96 -14.54
N LYS A 250 15.53 -12.38 -13.78
CA LYS A 250 15.53 -12.48 -12.31
C LYS A 250 15.36 -13.92 -11.81
N LEU A 251 14.64 -14.76 -12.55
CA LEU A 251 14.50 -16.19 -12.29
C LEU A 251 15.73 -17.02 -12.72
N GLY A 252 16.76 -16.41 -13.29
CA GLY A 252 17.95 -17.11 -13.80
C GLY A 252 17.74 -17.86 -15.12
N ARG A 253 16.63 -17.62 -15.82
CA ARG A 253 16.22 -18.28 -17.07
C ARG A 253 16.67 -17.48 -18.29
N THR A 254 17.97 -17.25 -18.40
CA THR A 254 18.56 -16.31 -19.38
C THR A 254 18.24 -16.65 -20.84
N ALA A 255 18.30 -17.92 -21.23
CA ALA A 255 18.00 -18.32 -22.62
C ALA A 255 16.56 -17.95 -23.01
N GLU A 256 15.59 -18.22 -22.13
CA GLU A 256 14.18 -17.85 -22.37
C GLU A 256 13.97 -16.33 -22.34
N ALA A 257 14.76 -15.62 -21.53
CA ALA A 257 14.73 -14.16 -21.48
C ALA A 257 15.18 -13.56 -22.82
N GLU A 258 16.22 -14.12 -23.44
CA GLU A 258 16.72 -13.72 -24.75
C GLU A 258 15.71 -14.02 -25.87
N GLU A 259 15.11 -15.21 -25.85
CA GLU A 259 14.03 -15.58 -26.77
C GLU A 259 12.83 -14.62 -26.65
N ALA A 260 12.43 -14.26 -25.43
CA ALA A 260 11.36 -13.31 -25.19
C ALA A 260 11.70 -11.92 -25.77
N MET A 261 12.92 -11.43 -25.60
CA MET A 261 13.32 -10.16 -26.23
C MET A 261 13.39 -10.25 -27.74
N ALA A 262 13.92 -11.35 -28.30
CA ALA A 262 13.95 -11.55 -29.74
C ALA A 262 12.54 -11.50 -30.35
N ALA A 263 11.53 -12.07 -29.67
CA ALA A 263 10.12 -11.97 -30.05
C ALA A 263 9.53 -10.55 -29.87
N ALA A 264 10.06 -9.75 -28.93
CA ALA A 264 9.66 -8.37 -28.72
C ALA A 264 10.10 -7.44 -29.86
N LEU A 265 11.31 -7.62 -30.39
CA LEU A 265 11.94 -6.66 -31.32
C LEU A 265 11.11 -6.36 -32.57
N PRO A 266 10.46 -7.32 -33.25
CA PRO A 266 9.58 -7.04 -34.39
C PRO A 266 8.35 -6.19 -34.04
N LEU A 267 7.91 -6.19 -32.77
CA LEU A 267 6.72 -5.48 -32.30
C LEU A 267 7.02 -4.04 -31.83
N ALA A 268 8.30 -3.71 -31.68
CA ALA A 268 8.73 -2.44 -31.11
C ALA A 268 8.54 -1.27 -32.07
N THR A 269 7.99 -0.18 -31.55
CA THR A 269 7.96 1.12 -32.22
C THR A 269 9.36 1.74 -32.27
N MET A 270 9.54 2.75 -33.14
CA MET A 270 10.76 3.58 -33.18
C MET A 270 11.18 4.07 -31.78
N THR A 271 10.22 4.54 -31.00
CA THR A 271 10.43 5.10 -29.67
C THR A 271 10.84 4.03 -28.68
N GLU A 272 10.19 2.86 -28.68
CA GLU A 272 10.55 1.73 -27.82
C GLU A 272 11.94 1.20 -28.13
N LEU A 273 12.30 1.04 -29.41
CA LEU A 273 13.66 0.65 -29.80
C LEU A 273 14.70 1.67 -29.32
N HIS A 274 14.40 2.97 -29.46
CA HIS A 274 15.31 4.02 -29.00
C HIS A 274 15.53 3.95 -27.47
N PHE A 275 14.46 3.82 -26.69
CA PHE A 275 14.58 3.72 -25.23
C PHE A 275 15.22 2.40 -24.79
N TYR A 276 14.96 1.30 -25.49
CA TYR A 276 15.60 0.03 -25.21
C TYR A 276 17.13 0.07 -25.46
N GLY A 277 17.56 0.67 -26.57
CA GLY A 277 18.98 0.91 -26.83
C GLY A 277 19.63 1.76 -25.73
N ARG A 278 18.93 2.80 -25.23
CA ARG A 278 19.40 3.62 -24.10
C ARG A 278 19.54 2.83 -22.80
N SER A 279 18.56 1.97 -22.51
CA SER A 279 18.61 1.07 -21.35
C SER A 279 19.82 0.12 -21.43
N LEU A 280 20.14 -0.40 -22.61
CA LEU A 280 21.30 -1.28 -22.78
C LEU A 280 22.63 -0.54 -22.53
N ILE A 281 22.75 0.73 -22.93
CA ILE A 281 23.92 1.56 -22.56
C ILE A 281 24.06 1.66 -21.03
N GLN A 282 22.95 1.92 -20.31
CA GLN A 282 22.97 2.02 -18.85
C GLN A 282 23.32 0.70 -18.16
N GLN A 283 23.05 -0.43 -18.81
CA GLN A 283 23.43 -1.77 -18.37
C GLN A 283 24.85 -2.16 -18.80
N GLU A 284 25.66 -1.20 -19.27
CA GLU A 284 27.03 -1.43 -19.75
C GLU A 284 27.11 -2.42 -20.93
N LYS A 285 26.08 -2.43 -21.79
CA LYS A 285 25.96 -3.27 -23.00
C LYS A 285 25.97 -2.42 -24.28
N PRO A 286 27.06 -1.68 -24.58
CA PRO A 286 27.10 -0.74 -25.69
C PRO A 286 27.06 -1.42 -27.07
N ALA A 287 27.59 -2.64 -27.20
CA ALA A 287 27.56 -3.39 -28.45
C ALA A 287 26.13 -3.84 -28.81
N GLU A 288 25.38 -4.34 -27.83
CA GLU A 288 23.97 -4.70 -28.00
C GLU A 288 23.13 -3.44 -28.26
N ALA A 289 23.38 -2.35 -27.52
CA ALA A 289 22.70 -1.09 -27.74
C ALA A 289 22.87 -0.58 -29.17
N MET A 290 24.09 -0.66 -29.71
CA MET A 290 24.38 -0.23 -31.09
C MET A 290 23.56 -1.02 -32.10
N LYS A 291 23.46 -2.35 -31.97
CA LYS A 291 22.62 -3.20 -32.84
C LYS A 291 21.16 -2.76 -32.82
N ILE A 292 20.64 -2.38 -31.66
CA ILE A 292 19.26 -1.88 -31.53
C ILE A 292 19.08 -0.53 -32.23
N PHE A 293 20.05 0.39 -32.10
CA PHE A 293 19.98 1.68 -32.80
C PHE A 293 20.11 1.54 -34.32
N GLU A 294 20.96 0.63 -34.80
CA GLU A 294 21.09 0.30 -36.22
C GLU A 294 19.78 -0.26 -36.77
N MET A 295 19.18 -1.24 -36.07
CA MET A 295 17.88 -1.79 -36.44
C MET A 295 16.78 -0.71 -36.44
N ASN A 296 16.80 0.21 -35.47
CA ASN A 296 15.83 1.30 -35.41
C ASN A 296 15.99 2.25 -36.62
N ARG A 297 17.23 2.58 -36.96
CA ARG A 297 17.57 3.43 -38.12
C ARG A 297 17.18 2.77 -39.44
N GLU A 298 17.40 1.47 -39.58
CA GLU A 298 17.05 0.70 -40.76
C GLU A 298 15.52 0.66 -40.99
N ARG A 299 14.74 0.50 -39.90
CA ARG A 299 13.28 0.46 -39.97
C ARG A 299 12.62 1.82 -40.16
N HIS A 300 13.31 2.90 -39.76
CA HIS A 300 12.79 4.27 -39.84
C HIS A 300 13.82 5.20 -40.50
N PRO A 301 14.17 4.97 -41.79
CA PRO A 301 15.22 5.73 -42.47
C PRO A 301 14.86 7.22 -42.67
N ASP A 302 13.56 7.53 -42.70
CA ASP A 302 13.04 8.90 -42.93
C ASP A 302 13.00 9.75 -41.65
N ASP A 303 13.12 9.14 -40.47
CA ASP A 303 13.22 9.89 -39.22
C ASP A 303 14.58 10.60 -39.17
N ASN A 304 14.57 11.92 -39.05
CA ASN A 304 15.80 12.72 -39.08
C ASN A 304 16.25 13.19 -37.68
N PHE A 305 15.69 12.61 -36.62
CA PHE A 305 16.05 13.00 -35.27
C PHE A 305 16.26 11.81 -34.34
N THR A 306 15.20 11.09 -33.94
CA THR A 306 15.25 10.08 -32.88
C THR A 306 16.23 8.94 -33.19
N THR A 307 16.22 8.43 -34.40
CA THR A 307 17.11 7.37 -34.87
C THR A 307 18.55 7.86 -35.00
N LEU A 308 18.77 9.10 -35.45
CA LEU A 308 20.10 9.70 -35.55
C LEU A 308 20.71 9.96 -34.17
N VAL A 309 19.93 10.46 -33.21
CA VAL A 309 20.36 10.58 -31.81
C VAL A 309 20.67 9.20 -31.23
N GLY A 310 19.90 8.17 -31.58
CA GLY A 310 20.19 6.78 -31.23
C GLY A 310 21.56 6.34 -31.72
N MET A 311 21.83 6.49 -33.02
CA MET A 311 23.13 6.17 -33.62
C MET A 311 24.28 6.95 -32.96
N ALA A 312 24.10 8.25 -32.70
CA ALA A 312 25.09 9.07 -32.04
C ALA A 312 25.45 8.54 -30.64
N ARG A 313 24.42 8.21 -29.84
CA ARG A 313 24.60 7.65 -28.49
C ARG A 313 25.27 6.27 -28.53
N GLY A 314 24.89 5.42 -29.48
CA GLY A 314 25.51 4.10 -29.67
C GLY A 314 27.00 4.20 -29.98
N TYR A 315 27.37 5.04 -30.95
CA TYR A 315 28.79 5.27 -31.28
C TYR A 315 29.57 5.88 -30.12
N MET A 316 28.98 6.85 -29.41
CA MET A 316 29.59 7.47 -28.24
C MET A 316 29.86 6.43 -27.15
N ALA A 317 28.90 5.55 -26.86
CA ALA A 317 29.06 4.48 -25.87
C ALA A 317 30.10 3.42 -26.27
N LEU A 318 30.40 3.29 -27.57
CA LEU A 318 31.47 2.45 -28.10
C LEU A 318 32.84 3.16 -28.18
N GLY A 319 32.95 4.41 -27.73
CA GLY A 319 34.17 5.22 -27.84
C GLY A 319 34.49 5.70 -29.26
N LYS A 320 33.53 5.62 -30.19
CA LYS A 320 33.65 6.04 -31.60
C LYS A 320 33.20 7.49 -31.74
N ASN A 321 33.97 8.41 -31.16
CA ASN A 321 33.59 9.82 -31.02
C ASN A 321 33.38 10.50 -32.37
N ALA A 322 34.22 10.22 -33.38
CA ALA A 322 34.11 10.82 -34.71
C ALA A 322 32.75 10.53 -35.38
N GLU A 323 32.28 9.28 -35.27
CA GLU A 323 30.98 8.85 -35.75
C GLU A 323 29.85 9.46 -34.92
N ALA A 324 29.98 9.48 -33.59
CA ALA A 324 29.00 10.09 -32.71
C ALA A 324 28.76 11.58 -33.05
N ILE A 325 29.84 12.35 -33.22
CA ILE A 325 29.83 13.76 -33.63
C ILE A 325 29.06 13.94 -34.94
N LYS A 326 29.36 13.11 -35.95
CA LYS A 326 28.67 13.15 -37.25
C LYS A 326 27.16 12.98 -37.10
N TYR A 327 26.71 12.04 -36.26
CA TYR A 327 25.28 11.80 -36.08
C TYR A 327 24.59 12.86 -35.21
N PHE A 328 25.25 13.39 -34.16
CA PHE A 328 24.71 14.51 -33.39
C PHE A 328 24.50 15.76 -34.25
N ARG A 329 25.49 16.13 -35.07
CA ARG A 329 25.38 17.27 -35.99
C ARG A 329 24.27 17.09 -37.03
N LYS A 330 24.03 15.87 -37.50
CA LYS A 330 22.91 15.58 -38.42
C LYS A 330 21.54 15.65 -37.74
N ALA A 331 21.46 15.24 -36.48
CA ALA A 331 20.21 15.26 -35.72
C ALA A 331 19.82 16.68 -35.29
N ALA A 332 20.78 17.53 -34.92
CA ALA A 332 20.55 18.82 -34.29
C ALA A 332 19.53 19.73 -35.02
N PRO A 333 19.59 19.92 -36.36
CA PRO A 333 18.63 20.78 -37.07
C PRO A 333 17.18 20.29 -37.05
N ASN A 334 16.97 19.01 -36.70
CA ASN A 334 15.66 18.36 -36.64
C ASN A 334 15.18 18.17 -35.19
N ALA A 335 15.89 18.74 -34.22
CA ALA A 335 15.57 18.61 -32.81
C ALA A 335 14.25 19.34 -32.46
N PRO A 336 13.55 18.90 -31.39
CA PRO A 336 12.43 19.64 -30.84
C PRO A 336 12.81 21.10 -30.54
N PRO A 337 11.86 22.05 -30.60
CA PRO A 337 12.14 23.46 -30.36
C PRO A 337 12.94 23.70 -29.08
N GLY A 338 14.05 24.44 -29.20
CA GLY A 338 14.95 24.76 -28.09
C GLY A 338 16.00 23.70 -27.74
N GLN A 339 16.08 22.58 -28.48
CA GLN A 339 17.05 21.51 -28.20
C GLN A 339 18.21 21.41 -29.20
N GLU A 340 18.20 22.16 -30.31
CA GLU A 340 19.25 22.08 -31.34
C GLU A 340 20.65 22.31 -30.75
N GLN A 341 20.83 23.42 -30.01
CA GLN A 341 22.13 23.78 -29.42
C GLN A 341 22.66 22.69 -28.47
N PHE A 342 21.78 22.05 -27.71
CA PHE A 342 22.17 20.96 -26.81
C PHE A 342 22.87 19.81 -27.55
N TYR A 343 22.40 19.43 -28.75
CA TYR A 343 23.04 18.37 -29.52
C TYR A 343 24.32 18.82 -30.22
N LEU A 344 24.42 20.10 -30.59
CA LEU A 344 25.68 20.67 -31.09
C LEU A 344 26.74 20.72 -29.97
N ASP A 345 26.36 21.13 -28.77
CA ASP A 345 27.25 21.18 -27.61
C ASP A 345 27.78 19.78 -27.24
N LEU A 346 26.93 18.75 -27.30
CA LEU A 346 27.36 17.36 -27.11
C LEU A 346 28.41 16.93 -28.14
N ALA A 347 28.25 17.35 -29.41
CA ALA A 347 29.25 17.08 -30.44
C ALA A 347 30.57 17.82 -30.17
N GLU A 348 30.51 19.10 -29.78
CA GLU A 348 31.71 19.88 -29.44
C GLU A 348 32.46 19.33 -28.21
N GLN A 349 31.73 18.81 -27.21
CA GLN A 349 32.35 18.18 -26.04
C GLN A 349 33.16 16.95 -26.43
N LEU A 350 32.64 16.12 -27.36
CA LEU A 350 33.33 14.94 -27.87
C LEU A 350 34.52 15.26 -28.79
N GLU A 351 34.63 16.49 -29.31
CA GLU A 351 35.81 16.95 -30.06
C GLU A 351 36.98 17.36 -29.15
N LYS A 352 36.68 17.71 -27.88
CA LYS A 352 37.65 18.24 -26.92
C LYS A 352 38.26 17.17 -26.01
N GLY A 353 37.69 15.97 -25.97
CA GLY A 353 38.15 14.81 -25.19
C GLY A 353 38.31 13.58 -26.04
#